data_AF-A0A1Q8RPT5-F1
#
_entry.id   AF-A0A1Q8RPT5-F1
#
_cell.length_a   1.000
_cell.length_b   1.000
_cell.length_c   1.000
_cell.angle_alpha   90.00
_cell.angle_beta   90.00
_cell.angle_gamma   90.00
#
_symmetry.space_group_name_H-M   'P 1'
#
loop_
_entity.id
_entity.type
_entity.pdbx_description
1 polymer ?
#
loop_
_entity_poly.entity_id
_entity_poly.type
_entity_poly.pdbx_seq_one_letter_code
_entity_poly.pdbx_strand_id
1 'polypeptide(L)'
;MCGISDMIITPECEPAGERFEGFKAVAAAGKAHGSLMLGQVTHAGRQVQKKIQPNPISASAVPLEPKMGMEFGSPREATKEDINRIIEGFAHAAEYLDKAGFDGIQLHAAHGYLIAQFLSRTTNRRTDEYGVQTLENRIRLVTDIAKAVRARTSPGFILSAKLNSVEFQDGGVTPEEARDLCACLSELGFDFLEISGGTYEDMGLNRAKESTRKREGFFLEFADTVVKGLGDAGSRKTKAYIVGGMRSLGAMVKALDVVDGVAIGRPSAQEFRIAADFLEGRITGAIRPVDMMENDFGFGLTAAGAHMRQVSKGQEPFDSSDAAAVGTFAADMQAWYGEMIADGDKLEHHGAVDFSGKTLPYGTTAAA
;
A
#
# COMPACT_ATOMS: atom_id res chain seq x y z
N MET A 1 8.13 -7.60 22.99
CA MET A 1 7.01 -8.38 22.43
C MET A 1 7.43 -8.79 21.02
N CYS A 2 7.69 -10.07 20.81
CA CYS A 2 8.18 -10.63 19.54
C CYS A 2 7.29 -11.82 19.18
N GLY A 3 5.98 -11.57 19.11
CA GLY A 3 4.98 -12.56 18.75
C GLY A 3 4.72 -12.57 17.25
N ILE A 4 3.97 -13.56 16.77
CA ILE A 4 3.55 -13.74 15.36
C ILE A 4 2.90 -12.49 14.73
N SER A 5 2.38 -11.57 15.55
CA SER A 5 1.76 -10.31 15.10
C SER A 5 2.74 -9.18 14.77
N ASP A 6 4.04 -9.34 15.07
CA ASP A 6 5.06 -8.34 14.76
C ASP A 6 5.71 -8.60 13.39
N MET A 7 5.22 -7.87 12.39
CA MET A 7 5.69 -7.95 11.00
C MET A 7 6.87 -7.01 10.71
N ILE A 8 7.47 -6.39 11.73
CA ILE A 8 8.65 -5.53 11.55
C ILE A 8 9.89 -6.41 11.38
N ILE A 9 10.53 -6.30 10.22
CA ILE A 9 11.80 -6.96 9.93
C ILE A 9 12.91 -5.91 10.06
N THR A 10 13.78 -6.10 11.05
CA THR A 10 14.99 -5.28 11.25
C THR A 10 16.24 -6.08 10.88
N PRO A 11 17.40 -5.44 10.63
CA PRO A 11 18.66 -6.15 10.36
C PRO A 11 19.09 -7.15 11.44
N GLU A 12 18.58 -7.01 12.67
CA GLU A 12 18.84 -7.94 13.78
C GLU A 12 17.92 -9.18 13.76
N CYS A 13 16.95 -9.23 12.84
CA CYS A 13 16.03 -10.35 12.70
C CYS A 13 16.69 -11.48 11.90
N GLU A 14 17.19 -12.50 12.59
CA GLU A 14 17.68 -13.72 11.95
C GLU A 14 16.55 -14.50 11.26
N PRO A 15 16.81 -15.17 10.12
CA PRO A 15 15.84 -16.03 9.42
C PRO A 15 15.67 -17.36 10.17
N ALA A 16 15.30 -17.29 11.45
CA ALA A 16 15.11 -18.40 12.36
C ALA A 16 14.14 -18.02 13.49
N GLY A 17 13.70 -19.03 14.24
CA GLY A 17 12.82 -18.85 15.40
C GLY A 17 11.36 -18.61 15.04
N GLU A 18 10.55 -18.36 16.07
CA GLU A 18 9.08 -18.31 15.98
C GLU A 18 8.58 -17.27 14.96
N ARG A 19 9.17 -16.08 14.94
CA ARG A 19 8.80 -15.03 13.97
C ARG A 19 9.00 -15.51 12.53
N PHE A 20 10.17 -16.09 12.22
CA PHE A 20 10.48 -16.56 10.88
C PHE A 20 9.57 -17.70 10.43
N GLU A 21 9.27 -18.64 11.33
CA GLU A 21 8.30 -19.70 11.06
C GLU A 21 6.88 -19.14 10.82
N GLY A 22 6.52 -18.04 11.50
CA GLY A 22 5.29 -17.30 11.21
C GLY A 22 5.25 -16.73 9.79
N PHE A 23 6.33 -16.10 9.33
CA PHE A 23 6.44 -15.62 7.94
C PHE A 23 6.36 -16.76 6.93
N LYS A 24 6.99 -17.91 7.20
CA LYS A 24 6.88 -19.11 6.36
C LYS A 24 5.44 -19.63 6.29
N ALA A 25 4.74 -19.67 7.43
CA ALA A 25 3.35 -20.09 7.47
C ALA A 25 2.44 -19.15 6.64
N VAL A 26 2.67 -17.83 6.73
CA VAL A 26 1.95 -16.83 5.92
C VAL A 26 2.23 -17.01 4.43
N ALA A 27 3.49 -17.18 4.02
CA ALA A 27 3.85 -17.42 2.63
C ALA A 27 3.20 -18.70 2.09
N ALA A 28 3.29 -19.80 2.85
CA ALA A 28 2.69 -21.07 2.46
C ALA A 28 1.16 -20.97 2.33
N ALA A 29 0.49 -20.32 3.28
CA ALA A 29 -0.96 -20.14 3.24
C ALA A 29 -1.41 -19.26 2.05
N GLY A 30 -0.73 -18.13 1.81
CA GLY A 30 -1.03 -17.23 0.69
C GLY A 30 -0.87 -17.92 -0.67
N LYS A 31 0.10 -18.84 -0.79
CA LYS A 31 0.45 -19.54 -2.03
C LYS A 31 -0.28 -20.86 -2.23
N ALA A 32 -1.05 -21.34 -1.24
CA ALA A 32 -1.65 -22.67 -1.22
C ALA A 32 -2.55 -22.99 -2.43
N HIS A 33 -3.07 -21.96 -3.10
CA HIS A 33 -3.97 -22.08 -4.25
C HIS A 33 -3.45 -21.40 -5.52
N GLY A 34 -2.13 -21.22 -5.64
CA GLY A 34 -1.47 -20.75 -6.86
C GLY A 34 -1.29 -19.22 -6.98
N SER A 35 -1.64 -18.46 -5.94
CA SER A 35 -1.29 -17.04 -5.86
C SER A 35 0.22 -16.86 -5.64
N LEU A 36 0.75 -15.73 -6.11
CA LEU A 36 2.06 -15.23 -5.69
C LEU A 36 1.90 -14.45 -4.38
N MET A 37 2.89 -14.54 -3.49
CA MET A 37 2.90 -13.80 -2.23
C MET A 37 4.07 -12.82 -2.17
N LEU A 38 3.76 -11.52 -2.15
CA LEU A 38 4.76 -10.46 -2.07
C LEU A 38 4.63 -9.67 -0.77
N GLY A 39 5.76 -9.31 -0.17
CA GLY A 39 5.81 -8.40 0.97
C GLY A 39 5.97 -6.96 0.52
N GLN A 40 5.00 -6.09 0.81
CA GLN A 40 5.20 -4.65 0.62
C GLN A 40 5.98 -4.08 1.81
N VAL A 41 7.21 -3.64 1.58
CA VAL A 41 8.09 -3.10 2.62
C VAL A 41 8.06 -1.58 2.57
N THR A 42 7.91 -0.95 3.73
CA THR A 42 7.77 0.49 3.89
C THR A 42 8.63 1.02 5.03
N HIS A 43 8.95 2.31 4.96
CA HIS A 43 9.53 3.06 6.05
C HIS A 43 8.75 4.37 6.21
N ALA A 44 8.27 4.65 7.40
CA ALA A 44 7.34 5.76 7.66
C ALA A 44 7.95 7.14 7.34
N GLY A 45 9.25 7.31 7.56
CA GLY A 45 9.93 8.60 7.40
C GLY A 45 9.27 9.67 8.26
N ARG A 46 9.03 10.88 7.72
CA ARG A 46 8.33 11.95 8.43
C ARG A 46 6.86 11.67 8.79
N GLN A 47 6.24 10.58 8.31
CA GLN A 47 4.83 10.26 8.58
C GLN A 47 4.62 9.34 9.80
N VAL A 48 5.67 9.01 10.54
CA VAL A 48 5.52 8.28 11.79
C VAL A 48 4.86 9.18 12.84
N GLN A 49 3.94 8.61 13.61
CA GLN A 49 3.30 9.36 14.70
C GLN A 49 4.35 9.76 15.75
N LYS A 50 4.22 10.99 16.25
CA LYS A 50 5.13 11.58 17.24
C LYS A 50 5.32 10.71 18.49
N LYS A 51 4.25 10.05 18.94
CA LYS A 51 4.27 9.15 20.10
C LYS A 51 5.10 7.87 19.88
N ILE A 52 5.32 7.46 18.63
CA ILE A 52 6.15 6.30 18.27
C ILE A 52 7.60 6.73 18.07
N GLN A 53 7.81 7.80 17.30
CA GLN A 53 9.14 8.34 17.01
C GLN A 53 9.05 9.87 16.91
N PRO A 54 9.50 10.62 17.94
CA PRO A 54 9.39 12.07 17.96
C PRO A 54 10.40 12.77 17.02
N ASN A 55 11.51 12.10 16.66
CA ASN A 55 12.57 12.65 15.82
C ASN A 55 12.88 11.72 14.63
N PRO A 56 11.95 11.53 13.68
CA PRO A 56 12.17 10.65 12.55
C PRO A 56 13.25 11.14 11.60
N ILE A 57 13.70 10.26 10.72
CA ILE A 57 14.52 10.64 9.56
C ILE A 57 13.64 10.85 8.33
N SER A 58 14.08 11.74 7.45
CA SER A 58 13.47 12.04 6.15
C SER A 58 14.58 12.46 5.16
N ALA A 59 14.22 12.68 3.90
CA ALA A 59 15.13 13.25 2.92
C ALA A 59 15.72 14.59 3.38
N SER A 60 14.89 15.45 3.98
CA SER A 60 15.28 16.72 4.61
C SER A 60 14.40 17.02 5.83
N ALA A 61 14.79 18.02 6.63
CA ALA A 61 14.07 18.48 7.83
C ALA A 61 12.80 19.29 7.51
N VAL A 62 11.89 18.71 6.73
CA VAL A 62 10.60 19.30 6.34
C VAL A 62 9.47 18.61 7.13
N PRO A 63 8.84 19.28 8.12
CA PRO A 63 7.80 18.67 8.93
C PRO A 63 6.56 18.33 8.12
N LEU A 64 5.74 17.41 8.65
CA LEU A 64 4.39 17.14 8.17
C LEU A 64 3.40 17.72 9.19
N GLU A 65 2.49 18.57 8.73
CA GLU A 65 1.46 19.15 9.57
C GLU A 65 0.48 18.09 10.11
N PRO A 66 -0.12 18.30 11.29
CA PRO A 66 -1.12 17.38 11.84
C PRO A 66 -2.24 17.09 10.83
N LYS A 67 -2.55 15.80 10.66
CA LYS A 67 -3.52 15.33 9.66
C LYS A 67 -4.23 14.09 10.17
N MET A 68 -5.52 13.94 9.84
CA MET A 68 -6.33 12.76 10.21
C MET A 68 -6.31 12.46 11.72
N GLY A 69 -6.26 13.50 12.56
CA GLY A 69 -6.19 13.35 14.02
C GLY A 69 -4.84 12.86 14.56
N MET A 70 -3.80 12.80 13.72
CA MET A 70 -2.45 12.39 14.12
C MET A 70 -1.50 13.58 14.20
N GLU A 71 -0.63 13.56 15.22
CA GLU A 71 0.58 14.39 15.28
C GLU A 71 1.79 13.59 14.78
N PHE A 72 2.64 14.25 14.00
CA PHE A 72 3.86 13.65 13.44
C PHE A 72 5.11 14.18 14.13
N GLY A 73 6.16 13.35 14.20
CA GLY A 73 7.44 13.76 14.75
C GLY A 73 8.15 14.80 13.86
N SER A 74 9.01 15.62 14.44
CA SER A 74 9.82 16.61 13.70
C SER A 74 10.99 15.91 13.02
N PRO A 75 11.01 15.78 11.68
CA PRO A 75 12.05 15.00 11.03
C PRO A 75 13.38 15.75 11.01
N ARG A 76 14.48 15.00 11.10
CA ARG A 76 15.81 15.47 10.72
C ARG A 76 16.19 14.94 9.34
N GLU A 77 17.10 15.65 8.67
CA GLU A 77 17.72 15.16 7.45
C GLU A 77 18.53 13.88 7.73
N ALA A 78 18.35 12.85 6.89
CA ALA A 78 19.10 11.60 6.98
C ALA A 78 20.58 11.82 6.63
N THR A 79 21.49 11.29 7.45
CA THR A 79 22.92 11.27 7.13
C THR A 79 23.24 10.14 6.13
N LYS A 80 24.48 10.08 5.64
CA LYS A 80 24.91 8.95 4.79
C LYS A 80 24.81 7.61 5.52
N GLU A 81 25.11 7.60 6.82
CA GLU A 81 24.99 6.41 7.68
C GLU A 81 23.53 5.98 7.80
N ASP A 82 22.59 6.92 8.00
CA ASP A 82 21.17 6.60 8.00
C ASP A 82 20.71 6.02 6.67
N ILE A 83 21.13 6.62 5.54
CA ILE A 83 20.80 6.15 4.20
C ILE A 83 21.33 4.73 3.97
N ASN A 84 22.56 4.44 4.39
CA ASN A 84 23.12 3.10 4.33
C ASN A 84 22.32 2.10 5.18
N ARG A 85 21.85 2.50 6.37
CA ARG A 85 20.99 1.65 7.21
C ARG A 85 19.61 1.42 6.59
N ILE A 86 19.06 2.40 5.88
CA ILE A 86 17.82 2.24 5.12
C ILE A 86 18.02 1.20 4.02
N ILE A 87 19.07 1.35 3.21
CA ILE A 87 19.41 0.40 2.13
C ILE A 87 19.58 -1.02 2.70
N GLU A 88 20.35 -1.15 3.78
CA GLU A 88 20.56 -2.41 4.50
C GLU A 88 19.23 -3.02 4.98
N GLY A 89 18.36 -2.22 5.61
CA GLY A 89 17.08 -2.70 6.12
C GLY A 89 16.15 -3.24 5.02
N PHE A 90 16.06 -2.56 3.88
CA PHE A 90 15.29 -3.05 2.73
C PHE A 90 15.90 -4.33 2.12
N ALA A 91 17.22 -4.38 1.98
CA ALA A 91 17.91 -5.55 1.44
C ALA A 91 17.76 -6.78 2.35
N HIS A 92 17.92 -6.58 3.67
CA HIS A 92 17.70 -7.61 4.68
C HIS A 92 16.24 -8.09 4.70
N ALA A 93 15.27 -7.17 4.66
CA ALA A 93 13.86 -7.54 4.59
C ALA A 93 13.55 -8.38 3.34
N ALA A 94 14.12 -8.04 2.19
CA ALA A 94 13.94 -8.84 0.97
C ALA A 94 14.55 -10.24 1.10
N GLU A 95 15.77 -10.37 1.62
CA GLU A 95 16.40 -11.66 1.89
C GLU A 95 15.60 -12.51 2.89
N TYR A 96 15.07 -11.88 3.94
CA TYR A 96 14.23 -12.53 4.94
C TYR A 96 12.94 -13.09 4.32
N LEU A 97 12.28 -12.30 3.47
CA LEU A 97 11.07 -12.70 2.75
C LEU A 97 11.35 -13.84 1.75
N ASP A 98 12.44 -13.74 0.98
CA ASP A 98 12.87 -14.80 0.03
C ASP A 98 13.09 -16.13 0.77
N LYS A 99 13.88 -16.10 1.86
CA LYS A 99 14.12 -17.28 2.71
C LYS A 99 12.84 -17.83 3.35
N ALA A 100 11.87 -16.98 3.64
CA ALA A 100 10.56 -17.38 4.17
C ALA A 100 9.61 -17.95 3.11
N GLY A 101 9.96 -17.91 1.81
CA GLY A 101 9.19 -18.47 0.71
C GLY A 101 8.23 -17.50 0.03
N PHE A 102 8.34 -16.19 0.30
CA PHE A 102 7.66 -15.16 -0.49
C PHE A 102 8.24 -15.13 -1.90
N ASP A 103 7.41 -14.78 -2.88
CA ASP A 103 7.81 -14.67 -4.29
C ASP A 103 8.50 -13.36 -4.60
N GLY A 104 8.39 -12.35 -3.73
CA GLY A 104 8.99 -11.05 -3.99
C GLY A 104 8.75 -9.98 -2.93
N ILE A 105 9.29 -8.81 -3.24
CA ILE A 105 9.16 -7.58 -2.47
C ILE A 105 8.50 -6.49 -3.32
N GLN A 106 7.67 -5.68 -2.69
CA GLN A 106 7.22 -4.40 -3.25
C GLN A 106 7.76 -3.24 -2.41
N LEU A 107 8.60 -2.40 -3.01
CA LEU A 107 9.09 -1.18 -2.38
C LEU A 107 7.96 -0.15 -2.33
N HIS A 108 7.59 0.32 -1.13
CA HIS A 108 6.59 1.37 -1.02
C HIS A 108 7.21 2.76 -1.28
N ALA A 109 7.12 3.21 -2.52
CA ALA A 109 7.65 4.47 -3.04
C ALA A 109 6.54 5.49 -3.36
N ALA A 110 5.48 5.49 -2.57
CA ALA A 110 4.27 6.29 -2.81
C ALA A 110 3.72 6.89 -1.50
N HIS A 111 2.63 7.64 -1.59
CA HIS A 111 1.84 8.13 -0.46
C HIS A 111 2.60 8.96 0.61
N GLY A 112 3.76 9.51 0.25
CA GLY A 112 4.57 10.34 1.16
C GLY A 112 5.40 9.56 2.19
N TYR A 113 5.54 8.23 2.04
CA TYR A 113 6.50 7.44 2.84
C TYR A 113 7.95 7.74 2.47
N LEU A 114 8.92 7.20 3.20
CA LEU A 114 10.33 7.61 3.12
C LEU A 114 10.87 7.65 1.69
N ILE A 115 10.65 6.60 0.89
CA ILE A 115 11.14 6.59 -0.50
C ILE A 115 10.49 7.72 -1.31
N ALA A 116 9.17 7.92 -1.18
CA ALA A 116 8.48 9.04 -1.82
C ALA A 116 9.02 10.41 -1.33
N GLN A 117 9.44 10.51 -0.07
CA GLN A 117 10.05 11.74 0.47
C GLN A 117 11.38 12.09 -0.22
N PHE A 118 12.15 11.10 -0.69
CA PHE A 118 13.36 11.31 -1.49
C PHE A 118 13.04 11.63 -2.95
N LEU A 119 11.96 11.07 -3.51
CA LEU A 119 11.54 11.31 -4.89
C LEU A 119 10.91 12.71 -5.08
N SER A 120 10.20 13.22 -4.08
CA SER A 120 9.45 14.47 -4.20
C SER A 120 10.30 15.71 -3.92
N ARG A 121 10.12 16.75 -4.74
CA ARG A 121 10.80 18.06 -4.56
C ARG A 121 10.23 18.87 -3.40
N THR A 122 9.03 18.53 -2.91
CA THR A 122 8.41 19.25 -1.80
C THR A 122 9.08 18.89 -0.48
N THR A 123 9.53 17.64 -0.36
CA THR A 123 10.14 17.05 0.84
C THR A 123 11.64 16.88 0.78
N ASN A 124 12.22 16.69 -0.41
CA ASN A 124 13.66 16.57 -0.60
C ASN A 124 14.27 17.94 -0.95
N ARG A 125 15.05 18.50 -0.03
CA ARG A 125 15.79 19.75 -0.19
C ARG A 125 17.30 19.53 -0.20
N ARG A 126 17.75 18.29 -0.34
CA ARG A 126 19.17 17.94 -0.32
C ARG A 126 19.89 18.50 -1.55
N THR A 127 21.17 18.79 -1.36
CA THR A 127 22.08 19.29 -2.39
C THR A 127 23.21 18.31 -2.72
N ASP A 128 23.15 17.08 -2.20
CA ASP A 128 24.11 16.01 -2.41
C ASP A 128 23.67 15.00 -3.50
N GLU A 129 24.30 13.81 -3.54
CA GLU A 129 24.00 12.78 -4.52
C GLU A 129 22.58 12.17 -4.41
N TYR A 130 21.84 12.46 -3.33
CA TYR A 130 20.45 12.05 -3.10
C TYR A 130 19.46 13.22 -3.24
N GLY A 131 19.90 14.38 -3.76
CA GLY A 131 19.09 15.57 -3.93
C GLY A 131 18.20 15.61 -5.18
N VAL A 132 17.73 16.81 -5.52
CA VAL A 132 16.70 17.04 -6.56
C VAL A 132 17.22 17.65 -7.86
N GLN A 133 18.55 17.77 -8.00
CA GLN A 133 19.22 18.46 -9.11
C GLN A 133 19.00 17.74 -10.44
N THR A 134 18.96 16.41 -10.42
CA THR A 134 18.68 15.58 -11.58
C THR A 134 17.69 14.48 -11.21
N LEU A 135 17.06 13.86 -12.21
CA LEU A 135 16.26 12.66 -11.98
C LEU A 135 17.11 11.54 -11.36
N GLU A 136 18.35 11.36 -11.82
CA GLU A 136 19.27 10.34 -11.30
C GLU A 136 19.56 10.50 -9.80
N ASN A 137 19.75 11.75 -9.34
CA ASN A 137 19.93 12.04 -7.90
C ASN A 137 18.66 11.66 -7.10
N ARG A 138 17.46 12.02 -7.60
CA ARG A 138 16.20 11.72 -6.89
C ARG A 138 15.93 10.23 -6.76
N ILE A 139 16.24 9.46 -7.80
CA ILE A 139 16.01 8.01 -7.81
C ILE A 139 17.15 7.22 -7.19
N ARG A 140 18.22 7.88 -6.74
CA ARG A 140 19.44 7.22 -6.25
C ARG A 140 19.13 6.26 -5.11
N LEU A 141 18.35 6.68 -4.12
CA LEU A 141 17.96 5.80 -3.00
C LEU A 141 17.25 4.54 -3.48
N VAL A 142 16.30 4.66 -4.42
CA VAL A 142 15.58 3.50 -4.99
C VAL A 142 16.53 2.59 -5.76
N THR A 143 17.45 3.19 -6.52
CA THR A 143 18.47 2.48 -7.29
C THR A 143 19.37 1.66 -6.38
N ASP A 144 19.83 2.24 -5.28
CA ASP A 144 20.76 1.59 -4.35
C ASP A 144 20.04 0.50 -3.54
N ILE A 145 18.79 0.74 -3.13
CA ILE A 145 17.93 -0.31 -2.54
C ILE A 145 17.73 -1.47 -3.53
N ALA A 146 17.35 -1.19 -4.77
CA ALA A 146 17.11 -2.22 -5.78
C ALA A 146 18.35 -3.10 -6.02
N LYS A 147 19.52 -2.47 -6.17
CA LYS A 147 20.80 -3.18 -6.33
C LYS A 147 21.12 -4.05 -5.11
N ALA A 148 20.92 -3.52 -3.90
CA ALA A 148 21.18 -4.26 -2.66
C ALA A 148 20.22 -5.46 -2.49
N VAL A 149 18.94 -5.29 -2.82
CA VAL A 149 17.95 -6.38 -2.85
C VAL A 149 18.34 -7.46 -3.85
N ARG A 150 18.67 -7.09 -5.09
CA ARG A 150 19.11 -8.05 -6.13
C ARG A 150 20.38 -8.81 -5.75
N ALA A 151 21.28 -8.18 -4.99
CA ALA A 151 22.50 -8.84 -4.53
C ALA A 151 22.27 -9.91 -3.44
N ARG A 152 21.10 -9.91 -2.79
CA ARG A 152 20.80 -10.81 -1.64
C ARG A 152 19.66 -11.79 -1.87
N THR A 153 18.95 -11.65 -2.98
CA THR A 153 17.77 -12.47 -3.29
C THR A 153 18.03 -13.38 -4.48
N SER A 154 17.24 -14.45 -4.56
CA SER A 154 17.29 -15.44 -5.62
C SER A 154 16.97 -14.79 -6.98
N PRO A 155 17.54 -15.27 -8.11
CA PRO A 155 17.31 -14.66 -9.43
C PRO A 155 15.85 -14.58 -9.89
N GLY A 156 14.97 -15.43 -9.35
CA GLY A 156 13.52 -15.42 -9.63
C GLY A 156 12.68 -14.62 -8.64
N PHE A 157 13.28 -14.00 -7.63
CA PHE A 157 12.58 -13.20 -6.64
C PHE A 157 12.07 -11.90 -7.28
N ILE A 158 10.79 -11.61 -7.16
CA ILE A 158 10.14 -10.47 -7.82
C ILE A 158 10.54 -9.18 -7.08
N LEU A 159 11.04 -8.19 -7.82
CA LEU A 159 11.26 -6.83 -7.34
C LEU A 159 10.23 -5.91 -7.98
N SER A 160 9.38 -5.30 -7.15
CA SER A 160 8.36 -4.37 -7.60
C SER A 160 8.38 -3.08 -6.79
N ALA A 161 7.71 -2.05 -7.27
CA ALA A 161 7.52 -0.80 -6.52
C ALA A 161 6.10 -0.27 -6.70
N LYS A 162 5.59 0.39 -5.65
CA LYS A 162 4.38 1.20 -5.72
C LYS A 162 4.75 2.68 -5.83
N LEU A 163 4.19 3.40 -6.81
CA LEU A 163 4.53 4.78 -7.13
C LEU A 163 3.28 5.67 -7.19
N ASN A 164 3.47 6.97 -6.99
CA ASN A 164 2.44 7.97 -7.27
C ASN A 164 2.50 8.36 -8.76
N SER A 165 1.35 8.34 -9.45
CA SER A 165 1.18 8.87 -10.81
C SER A 165 1.25 10.39 -10.86
N VAL A 166 0.86 11.02 -9.75
CA VAL A 166 0.86 12.46 -9.54
C VAL A 166 0.81 12.75 -8.03
N GLU A 167 1.49 13.80 -7.60
CA GLU A 167 1.24 14.42 -6.31
C GLU A 167 0.42 15.70 -6.53
N PHE A 168 -0.77 15.79 -5.94
CA PHE A 168 -1.73 16.87 -6.20
C PHE A 168 -1.39 18.21 -5.53
N GLN A 169 -0.11 18.44 -5.23
CA GLN A 169 0.42 19.62 -4.57
C GLN A 169 1.36 20.41 -5.48
N ASP A 170 1.48 21.71 -5.23
CA ASP A 170 2.38 22.58 -5.98
C ASP A 170 3.84 22.10 -5.85
N GLY A 171 4.48 21.84 -6.99
CA GLY A 171 5.85 21.29 -7.05
C GLY A 171 5.95 19.77 -6.80
N GLY A 172 4.81 19.07 -6.74
CA GLY A 172 4.73 17.61 -6.70
C GLY A 172 5.16 16.92 -8.00
N VAL A 173 5.26 15.58 -7.95
CA VAL A 173 5.58 14.76 -9.13
C VAL A 173 4.51 14.94 -10.21
N THR A 174 4.93 15.30 -11.44
CA THR A 174 4.04 15.40 -12.61
C THR A 174 3.92 14.05 -13.33
N PRO A 175 2.89 13.83 -14.17
CA PRO A 175 2.78 12.60 -14.98
C PRO A 175 3.98 12.33 -15.89
N GLU A 176 4.60 13.37 -16.45
CA GLU A 176 5.81 13.26 -17.29
C GLU A 176 7.02 12.84 -16.45
N GLU A 177 7.18 13.40 -15.25
CA GLU A 177 8.23 12.97 -14.33
C GLU A 177 8.00 11.53 -13.85
N ALA A 178 6.75 11.14 -13.60
CA ALA A 178 6.38 9.77 -13.25
C ALA A 178 6.64 8.79 -14.42
N ARG A 179 6.42 9.20 -15.67
CA ARG A 179 6.79 8.45 -16.87
C ARG A 179 8.29 8.22 -16.94
N ASP A 180 9.09 9.27 -16.78
CA ASP A 180 10.56 9.18 -16.85
C ASP A 180 11.11 8.33 -15.69
N LEU A 181 10.53 8.45 -14.50
CA LEU A 181 10.81 7.58 -13.36
C LEU A 181 10.52 6.11 -13.69
N CYS A 182 9.36 5.81 -14.28
CA CYS A 182 9.00 4.44 -14.67
C CYS A 182 10.00 3.87 -15.69
N ALA A 183 10.45 4.67 -16.67
CA ALA A 183 11.47 4.26 -17.62
C ALA A 183 12.78 3.89 -16.91
N CYS A 184 13.27 4.72 -15.98
CA CYS A 184 14.47 4.43 -15.20
C CYS A 184 14.32 3.15 -14.36
N LEU A 185 13.18 2.95 -13.69
CA LEU A 185 12.94 1.75 -12.89
C LEU A 185 12.82 0.49 -13.77
N SER A 186 12.28 0.62 -14.97
CA SER A 186 12.28 -0.50 -15.94
C SER A 186 13.70 -0.93 -16.33
N GLU A 187 14.59 0.03 -16.57
CA GLU A 187 16.01 -0.28 -16.88
C GLU A 187 16.78 -0.84 -15.67
N LEU A 188 16.32 -0.55 -14.44
CA LEU A 188 16.86 -1.16 -13.23
C LEU A 188 16.38 -2.61 -13.00
N GLY A 189 15.48 -3.12 -13.85
CA GLY A 189 15.00 -4.49 -13.78
C GLY A 189 13.94 -4.73 -12.71
N PHE A 190 13.07 -3.74 -12.46
CA PHE A 190 11.82 -3.98 -11.74
C PHE A 190 10.90 -4.85 -12.60
N ASP A 191 10.28 -5.85 -11.99
CA ASP A 191 9.40 -6.79 -12.68
C ASP A 191 8.01 -6.19 -12.93
N PHE A 192 7.49 -5.43 -11.95
CA PHE A 192 6.30 -4.61 -12.14
C PHE A 192 6.28 -3.35 -11.29
N LEU A 193 5.54 -2.34 -11.75
CA LEU A 193 5.26 -1.10 -11.05
C LEU A 193 3.75 -0.98 -10.84
N GLU A 194 3.34 -0.70 -9.61
CA GLU A 194 1.96 -0.42 -9.27
C GLU A 194 1.74 1.09 -9.12
N ILE A 195 0.89 1.63 -9.98
CA ILE A 195 0.59 3.04 -10.08
C ILE A 195 -0.62 3.36 -9.20
N SER A 196 -0.38 4.22 -8.21
CA SER A 196 -1.36 4.82 -7.31
C SER A 196 -1.40 6.34 -7.53
N GLY A 197 -2.17 7.09 -6.76
CA GLY A 197 -2.09 8.56 -6.74
C GLY A 197 -2.46 9.15 -5.37
N GLY A 198 -1.92 10.34 -5.08
CA GLY A 198 -2.16 11.08 -3.84
C GLY A 198 -1.15 10.86 -2.71
N THR A 199 -1.22 11.70 -1.66
CA THR A 199 -0.40 11.66 -0.44
C THR A 199 -1.25 12.01 0.80
N TYR A 200 -0.69 11.97 2.01
CA TYR A 200 -1.41 12.43 3.21
C TYR A 200 -1.71 13.95 3.18
N GLU A 201 -0.90 14.73 2.44
CA GLU A 201 -1.12 16.16 2.24
C GLU A 201 -2.36 16.40 1.37
N ASP A 202 -2.46 15.72 0.21
CA ASP A 202 -3.66 15.64 -0.64
C ASP A 202 -3.82 14.23 -1.21
N MET A 203 -4.80 13.48 -0.70
CA MET A 203 -5.08 12.11 -1.14
C MET A 203 -5.71 12.07 -2.55
N GLY A 204 -6.03 13.22 -3.17
CA GLY A 204 -6.71 13.29 -4.46
C GLY A 204 -8.17 12.83 -4.44
N LEU A 205 -8.62 12.17 -3.36
CA LEU A 205 -9.96 11.60 -3.18
C LEU A 205 -11.09 12.63 -3.36
N ASN A 206 -10.82 13.90 -3.07
CA ASN A 206 -11.80 14.99 -3.20
C ASN A 206 -11.96 15.53 -4.63
N ARG A 207 -11.04 15.23 -5.55
CA ARG A 207 -11.06 15.80 -6.92
C ARG A 207 -11.94 15.00 -7.89
N ALA A 208 -12.35 13.79 -7.51
CA ALA A 208 -13.23 12.94 -8.30
C ALA A 208 -14.69 12.93 -7.79
N LYS A 209 -15.20 14.09 -7.34
CA LYS A 209 -16.55 14.21 -6.75
C LYS A 209 -17.72 14.06 -7.74
N GLU A 210 -17.48 13.89 -9.03
CA GLU A 210 -18.55 13.74 -10.04
C GLU A 210 -18.64 12.32 -10.61
N SER A 211 -19.54 11.49 -10.06
CA SER A 211 -19.92 10.15 -10.54
C SER A 211 -18.84 9.04 -10.52
N THR A 212 -19.26 7.80 -10.23
CA THR A 212 -18.39 6.60 -10.21
C THR A 212 -17.59 6.42 -11.50
N ARG A 213 -18.20 6.72 -12.66
CA ARG A 213 -17.54 6.57 -13.98
C ARG A 213 -16.38 7.54 -14.19
N LYS A 214 -16.47 8.78 -13.71
CA LYS A 214 -15.30 9.69 -13.75
C LYS A 214 -14.25 9.28 -12.72
N ARG A 215 -14.65 8.72 -11.55
CA ARG A 215 -13.72 8.17 -10.55
C ARG A 215 -12.87 7.02 -11.10
N GLU A 216 -13.52 6.05 -11.75
CA GLU A 216 -12.83 4.89 -12.35
C GLU A 216 -11.92 5.34 -13.52
N GLY A 217 -12.31 6.37 -14.28
CA GLY A 217 -11.49 6.93 -15.36
C GLY A 217 -10.35 7.86 -14.93
N PHE A 218 -10.47 8.54 -13.79
CA PHE A 218 -9.54 9.58 -13.36
C PHE A 218 -8.10 9.07 -13.22
N PHE A 219 -7.90 7.94 -12.55
CA PHE A 219 -6.56 7.36 -12.40
C PHE A 219 -6.04 6.72 -13.70
N LEU A 220 -6.94 6.24 -14.57
CA LEU A 220 -6.56 5.67 -15.87
C LEU A 220 -5.98 6.71 -16.82
N GLU A 221 -6.46 7.95 -16.80
CA GLU A 221 -5.90 9.04 -17.62
C GLU A 221 -4.44 9.33 -17.26
N PHE A 222 -4.10 9.33 -15.97
CA PHE A 222 -2.70 9.48 -15.55
C PHE A 222 -1.88 8.24 -15.87
N ALA A 223 -2.46 7.04 -15.67
CA ALA A 223 -1.79 5.79 -15.99
C ALA A 223 -1.38 5.71 -17.47
N ASP A 224 -2.25 6.13 -18.41
CA ASP A 224 -1.93 6.14 -19.85
C ASP A 224 -0.67 6.94 -20.19
N THR A 225 -0.42 8.04 -19.49
CA THR A 225 0.80 8.82 -19.67
C THR A 225 2.01 8.15 -19.04
N VAL A 226 1.87 7.65 -17.81
CA VAL A 226 2.95 7.07 -17.03
C VAL A 226 3.48 5.78 -17.66
N VAL A 227 2.58 4.89 -18.10
CA VAL A 227 2.97 3.59 -18.66
C VAL A 227 3.68 3.67 -20.00
N LYS A 228 3.58 4.79 -20.72
CA LYS A 228 4.37 5.03 -21.94
C LYS A 228 5.88 4.99 -21.67
N GLY A 229 6.31 5.30 -20.44
CA GLY A 229 7.70 5.17 -20.01
C GLY A 229 8.19 3.71 -19.95
N LEU A 230 7.27 2.75 -19.87
CA LEU A 230 7.57 1.32 -19.85
C LEU A 230 7.62 0.70 -21.26
N GLY A 231 7.26 1.46 -22.29
CA GLY A 231 7.11 0.98 -23.67
C GLY A 231 5.73 0.41 -23.97
N ASP A 232 5.59 -0.21 -25.14
CA ASP A 232 4.29 -0.71 -25.63
C ASP A 232 3.75 -1.83 -24.75
N ALA A 233 2.43 -1.87 -24.53
CA ALA A 233 1.79 -2.85 -23.65
C ALA A 233 2.13 -4.31 -24.01
N GLY A 234 2.24 -4.63 -25.31
CA GLY A 234 2.56 -5.98 -25.78
C GLY A 234 4.02 -6.40 -25.63
N SER A 235 4.95 -5.46 -25.37
CA SER A 235 6.40 -5.72 -25.39
C SER A 235 7.16 -5.17 -24.18
N ARG A 236 6.51 -4.40 -23.30
CA ARG A 236 7.15 -3.87 -22.10
C ARG A 236 7.67 -4.99 -21.19
N LYS A 237 8.93 -4.84 -20.78
CA LYS A 237 9.63 -5.77 -19.87
C LYS A 237 9.03 -5.71 -18.47
N THR A 238 8.80 -4.49 -17.99
CA THR A 238 8.22 -4.20 -16.68
C THR A 238 6.71 -4.09 -16.81
N LYS A 239 5.98 -4.85 -16.00
CA LYS A 239 4.51 -4.82 -16.01
C LYS A 239 3.97 -3.61 -15.26
N ALA A 240 2.84 -3.06 -15.71
CA ALA A 240 2.15 -1.96 -15.08
C ALA A 240 0.89 -2.46 -14.37
N TYR A 241 0.72 -2.09 -13.11
CA TYR A 241 -0.50 -2.34 -12.35
C TYR A 241 -1.13 -0.99 -11.99
N ILE A 242 -2.45 -0.95 -11.85
CA ILE A 242 -3.15 0.24 -11.36
C ILE A 242 -4.02 -0.09 -10.16
N VAL A 243 -4.05 0.81 -9.19
CA VAL A 243 -4.98 0.81 -8.06
C VAL A 243 -5.81 2.08 -8.09
N GLY A 244 -7.10 2.01 -7.75
CA GLY A 244 -7.91 3.23 -7.71
C GLY A 244 -9.43 3.01 -7.71
N GLY A 245 -9.98 2.48 -6.62
CA GLY A 245 -11.43 2.51 -6.35
C GLY A 245 -12.34 1.81 -7.37
N MET A 246 -11.78 1.06 -8.31
CA MET A 246 -12.54 0.27 -9.29
C MET A 246 -13.35 -0.80 -8.58
N ARG A 247 -14.64 -0.87 -8.90
CA ARG A 247 -15.56 -1.86 -8.34
C ARG A 247 -16.17 -2.76 -9.41
N SER A 248 -16.35 -2.27 -10.64
CA SER A 248 -16.96 -3.06 -11.70
C SER A 248 -15.96 -3.89 -12.48
N LEU A 249 -16.32 -5.13 -12.81
CA LEU A 249 -15.51 -6.01 -13.68
C LEU A 249 -15.27 -5.36 -15.04
N GLY A 250 -16.27 -4.69 -15.60
CA GLY A 250 -16.14 -3.98 -16.88
C GLY A 250 -15.09 -2.86 -16.84
N ALA A 251 -15.01 -2.08 -15.75
CA ALA A 251 -13.97 -1.06 -15.61
C ALA A 251 -12.59 -1.69 -15.43
N MET A 252 -12.48 -2.78 -14.66
CA MET A 252 -11.22 -3.50 -14.47
C MET A 252 -10.72 -4.10 -15.78
N VAL A 253 -11.59 -4.74 -16.58
CA VAL A 253 -11.23 -5.27 -17.91
C VAL A 253 -10.81 -4.14 -18.84
N LYS A 254 -11.53 -3.01 -18.85
CA LYS A 254 -11.16 -1.85 -19.67
C LYS A 254 -9.81 -1.24 -19.26
N ALA A 255 -9.46 -1.28 -17.97
CA ALA A 255 -8.15 -0.82 -17.51
C ALA A 255 -7.00 -1.63 -18.15
N LEU A 256 -7.24 -2.91 -18.47
CA LEU A 256 -6.25 -3.77 -19.12
C LEU A 256 -5.92 -3.37 -20.57
N ASP A 257 -6.67 -2.44 -21.17
CA ASP A 257 -6.28 -1.83 -22.44
C ASP A 257 -5.01 -0.95 -22.29
N VAL A 258 -4.68 -0.53 -21.06
CA VAL A 258 -3.58 0.42 -20.75
C VAL A 258 -2.50 -0.22 -19.86
N VAL A 259 -2.94 -1.02 -18.87
CA VAL A 259 -2.07 -1.66 -17.86
C VAL A 259 -2.12 -3.18 -17.97
N ASP A 260 -1.19 -3.87 -17.32
CA ASP A 260 -1.09 -5.33 -17.31
C ASP A 260 -1.86 -5.98 -16.14
N GLY A 261 -2.27 -5.19 -15.14
CA GLY A 261 -2.99 -5.70 -13.96
C GLY A 261 -3.74 -4.64 -13.16
N VAL A 262 -4.70 -5.10 -12.35
CA VAL A 262 -5.53 -4.25 -11.49
C VAL A 262 -5.40 -4.71 -10.04
N ALA A 263 -5.14 -3.76 -9.15
CA ALA A 263 -5.09 -3.99 -7.70
C ALA A 263 -6.41 -3.59 -7.03
N ILE A 264 -6.86 -4.43 -6.10
CA ILE A 264 -8.12 -4.25 -5.35
C ILE A 264 -7.80 -4.19 -3.85
N GLY A 265 -8.06 -3.03 -3.24
CA GLY A 265 -7.85 -2.80 -1.80
C GLY A 265 -9.10 -3.09 -0.97
N ARG A 266 -9.75 -2.04 -0.43
CA ARG A 266 -10.94 -2.16 0.47
C ARG A 266 -12.01 -3.20 0.05
N PRO A 267 -12.39 -3.34 -1.23
CA PRO A 267 -13.38 -4.35 -1.60
C PRO A 267 -12.95 -5.80 -1.27
N SER A 268 -11.66 -6.14 -1.46
CA SER A 268 -11.15 -7.48 -1.19
C SER A 268 -11.09 -7.83 0.31
N ALA A 269 -11.20 -6.84 1.20
CA ALA A 269 -11.30 -7.10 2.63
C ALA A 269 -12.66 -7.72 3.01
N GLN A 270 -13.75 -7.25 2.39
CA GLN A 270 -15.08 -7.85 2.56
C GLN A 270 -15.25 -9.07 1.66
N GLU A 271 -14.85 -8.94 0.40
CA GLU A 271 -15.03 -9.96 -0.64
C GLU A 271 -13.68 -10.65 -0.88
N PHE A 272 -13.17 -11.41 0.09
CA PHE A 272 -11.83 -12.02 0.01
C PHE A 272 -11.69 -13.10 -1.09
N ARG A 273 -12.80 -13.49 -1.72
CA ARG A 273 -12.85 -14.39 -2.90
C ARG A 273 -13.06 -13.64 -4.22
N ILE A 274 -13.09 -12.31 -4.21
CA ILE A 274 -13.49 -11.45 -5.35
C ILE A 274 -12.79 -11.80 -6.67
N ALA A 275 -11.50 -12.13 -6.63
CA ALA A 275 -10.76 -12.49 -7.85
C ALA A 275 -11.28 -13.79 -8.47
N ALA A 276 -11.44 -14.84 -7.67
CA ALA A 276 -12.01 -16.11 -8.13
C ALA A 276 -13.47 -15.93 -8.56
N ASP A 277 -14.25 -15.14 -7.82
CA ASP A 277 -15.65 -14.86 -8.14
C ASP A 277 -15.82 -14.13 -9.47
N PHE A 278 -14.91 -13.19 -9.82
CA PHE A 278 -14.87 -12.58 -11.15
C PHE A 278 -14.51 -13.60 -12.24
N LEU A 279 -13.47 -14.40 -12.03
CA LEU A 279 -13.00 -15.37 -13.02
C LEU A 279 -14.03 -16.49 -13.30
N GLU A 280 -14.78 -16.89 -12.28
CA GLU A 280 -15.86 -17.87 -12.38
C GLU A 280 -17.19 -17.26 -12.85
N GLY A 281 -17.25 -15.94 -13.04
CA GLY A 281 -18.46 -15.23 -13.47
C GLY A 281 -19.57 -15.19 -12.41
N ARG A 282 -19.25 -15.42 -11.13
CA ARG A 282 -20.21 -15.33 -10.01
C ARG A 282 -20.69 -13.91 -9.76
N ILE A 283 -19.84 -12.92 -10.02
CA ILE A 283 -20.13 -11.50 -9.81
C ILE A 283 -19.62 -10.66 -10.98
N THR A 284 -20.25 -9.50 -11.20
CA THR A 284 -19.81 -8.51 -12.20
C THR A 284 -19.33 -7.20 -11.58
N GLY A 285 -19.36 -7.09 -10.25
CA GLY A 285 -18.77 -6.01 -9.51
C GLY A 285 -18.73 -6.31 -8.01
N ALA A 286 -17.85 -5.60 -7.31
CA ALA A 286 -17.75 -5.58 -5.87
C ALA A 286 -19.01 -4.99 -5.21
N ILE A 287 -19.34 -5.44 -4.01
CA ILE A 287 -20.36 -4.83 -3.14
C ILE A 287 -20.04 -3.35 -2.97
N ARG A 288 -21.08 -2.52 -3.16
CA ARG A 288 -20.99 -1.10 -2.88
C ARG A 288 -21.44 -0.86 -1.43
N PRO A 289 -20.57 -0.31 -0.56
CA PRO A 289 -20.96 0.03 0.79
C PRO A 289 -21.97 1.19 0.79
N VAL A 290 -22.67 1.38 1.90
CA VAL A 290 -23.48 2.58 2.12
C VAL A 290 -22.64 3.86 1.95
N ASP A 291 -23.26 4.94 1.48
CA ASP A 291 -22.56 6.17 1.09
C ASP A 291 -21.66 6.75 2.19
N MET A 292 -22.07 6.62 3.46
CA MET A 292 -21.25 7.06 4.60
C MET A 292 -19.88 6.34 4.63
N MET A 293 -19.86 5.04 4.37
CA MET A 293 -18.63 4.24 4.36
C MET A 293 -17.85 4.35 3.04
N GLU A 294 -18.53 4.57 1.91
CA GLU A 294 -17.83 4.81 0.64
C GLU A 294 -17.07 6.14 0.65
N ASN A 295 -17.67 7.18 1.23
CA ASN A 295 -17.17 8.55 1.12
C ASN A 295 -16.28 8.99 2.30
N ASP A 296 -16.36 8.33 3.45
CA ASP A 296 -15.42 8.54 4.56
C ASP A 296 -14.27 7.53 4.47
N PHE A 297 -13.09 8.01 4.08
CA PHE A 297 -11.90 7.18 3.94
C PHE A 297 -11.48 6.51 5.26
N GLY A 298 -11.54 7.24 6.38
CA GLY A 298 -11.17 6.71 7.68
C GLY A 298 -12.12 5.60 8.12
N PHE A 299 -13.42 5.85 7.99
CA PHE A 299 -14.46 4.88 8.32
C PHE A 299 -14.35 3.61 7.46
N GLY A 300 -14.19 3.77 6.14
CA GLY A 300 -14.02 2.65 5.22
C GLY A 300 -12.71 1.87 5.42
N LEU A 301 -11.62 2.54 5.81
CA LEU A 301 -10.36 1.87 6.12
C LEU A 301 -10.47 1.05 7.41
N THR A 302 -11.09 1.60 8.46
CA THR A 302 -11.33 0.88 9.72
C THR A 302 -12.25 -0.32 9.51
N ALA A 303 -13.29 -0.19 8.67
CA ALA A 303 -14.15 -1.30 8.28
C ALA A 303 -13.40 -2.43 7.57
N ALA A 304 -12.50 -2.09 6.63
CA ALA A 304 -11.67 -3.10 5.96
C ALA A 304 -10.79 -3.87 6.97
N GLY A 305 -10.23 -3.19 7.98
CA GLY A 305 -9.52 -3.83 9.09
C GLY A 305 -10.40 -4.82 9.87
N ALA A 306 -11.64 -4.42 10.18
CA ALA A 306 -12.61 -5.27 10.87
C ALA A 306 -12.98 -6.50 10.04
N HIS A 307 -13.21 -6.35 8.73
CA HIS A 307 -13.47 -7.48 7.84
C HIS A 307 -12.31 -8.50 7.83
N MET A 308 -11.07 -8.02 7.70
CA MET A 308 -9.89 -8.91 7.78
C MET A 308 -9.79 -9.63 9.13
N ARG A 309 -10.18 -8.97 10.23
CA ARG A 309 -10.22 -9.57 11.57
C ARG A 309 -11.34 -10.61 11.72
N GLN A 310 -12.48 -10.43 11.06
CA GLN A 310 -13.53 -11.44 11.01
C GLN A 310 -13.05 -12.68 10.25
N VAL A 311 -12.45 -12.49 9.07
CA VAL A 311 -11.91 -13.59 8.25
C VAL A 311 -10.84 -14.37 9.02
N SER A 312 -9.94 -13.69 9.74
CA SER A 312 -8.90 -14.37 10.54
C SER A 312 -9.46 -15.20 11.70
N LYS A 313 -10.69 -14.92 12.15
CA LYS A 313 -11.44 -15.70 13.15
C LYS A 313 -12.32 -16.79 12.52
N GLY A 314 -12.23 -17.01 11.21
CA GLY A 314 -13.10 -17.93 10.47
C GLY A 314 -14.55 -17.46 10.35
N GLN A 315 -14.79 -16.15 10.49
CA GLN A 315 -16.11 -15.54 10.36
C GLN A 315 -16.26 -14.91 8.97
N GLU A 316 -17.49 -14.88 8.46
CA GLU A 316 -17.83 -14.10 7.27
C GLU A 316 -17.84 -12.60 7.62
N PRO A 317 -17.35 -11.69 6.75
CA PRO A 317 -17.44 -10.25 6.96
C PRO A 317 -18.88 -9.74 7.05
N PHE A 318 -19.10 -8.62 7.73
CA PHE A 318 -20.42 -7.98 7.70
C PHE A 318 -20.69 -7.34 6.33
N ASP A 319 -21.96 -7.22 5.95
CA ASP A 319 -22.33 -6.62 4.67
C ASP A 319 -22.31 -5.09 4.77
N SER A 320 -21.31 -4.46 4.16
CA SER A 320 -21.20 -3.00 4.14
C SER A 320 -22.29 -2.28 3.35
N SER A 321 -23.10 -2.99 2.55
CA SER A 321 -24.27 -2.43 1.87
C SER A 321 -25.53 -2.42 2.75
N ASP A 322 -25.54 -3.15 3.86
CA ASP A 322 -26.63 -3.13 4.84
C ASP A 322 -26.42 -1.99 5.86
N ALA A 323 -27.32 -1.00 5.82
CA ALA A 323 -27.29 0.14 6.73
C ALA A 323 -27.42 -0.25 8.21
N ALA A 324 -28.13 -1.35 8.52
CA ALA A 324 -28.25 -1.83 9.90
C ALA A 324 -26.91 -2.40 10.39
N ALA A 325 -26.25 -3.24 9.59
CA ALA A 325 -24.92 -3.77 9.89
C ALA A 325 -23.89 -2.64 10.03
N VAL A 326 -23.90 -1.66 9.13
CA VAL A 326 -23.01 -0.49 9.22
C VAL A 326 -23.31 0.36 10.46
N GLY A 327 -24.57 0.46 10.88
CA GLY A 327 -24.97 1.12 12.12
C GLY A 327 -24.41 0.42 13.36
N THR A 328 -24.45 -0.91 13.40
CA THR A 328 -23.79 -1.70 14.47
C THR A 328 -22.28 -1.48 14.46
N PHE A 329 -21.65 -1.55 13.29
CA PHE A 329 -20.21 -1.34 13.16
C PHE A 329 -19.79 0.07 13.61
N ALA A 330 -20.58 1.10 13.33
CA ALA A 330 -20.31 2.46 13.80
C ALA A 330 -20.29 2.56 15.33
N ALA A 331 -21.20 1.86 16.02
CA ALA A 331 -21.21 1.79 17.48
C ALA A 331 -20.00 1.03 18.02
N ASP A 332 -19.65 -0.11 17.42
CA ASP A 332 -18.46 -0.90 17.80
C ASP A 332 -17.18 -0.09 17.62
N MET A 333 -17.06 0.63 16.51
CA MET A 333 -15.92 1.49 16.22
C MET A 333 -15.82 2.64 17.22
N GLN A 334 -16.94 3.25 17.61
CA GLN A 334 -16.94 4.31 18.64
C GLN A 334 -16.47 3.78 19.99
N ALA A 335 -16.93 2.60 20.41
CA ALA A 335 -16.47 1.96 21.64
C ALA A 335 -14.97 1.67 21.59
N TRP A 336 -14.50 1.09 20.48
CA TRP A 336 -13.10 0.78 20.26
C TRP A 336 -12.20 2.04 20.28
N TYR A 337 -12.63 3.14 19.66
CA TYR A 337 -11.91 4.42 19.77
C TYR A 337 -11.91 4.97 21.20
N GLY A 338 -13.00 4.79 21.95
CA GLY A 338 -13.08 5.17 23.36
C GLY A 338 -12.03 4.45 24.20
N GLU A 339 -11.87 3.14 24.00
CA GLU A 339 -10.81 2.34 24.63
C GLU A 339 -9.42 2.83 24.22
N MET A 340 -9.23 3.10 22.93
CA MET A 340 -7.95 3.60 22.42
C MET A 340 -7.54 4.96 23.01
N ILE A 341 -8.50 5.85 23.24
CA ILE A 341 -8.27 7.13 23.91
C ILE A 341 -7.95 6.92 25.39
N ALA A 342 -8.67 6.01 26.06
CA ALA A 342 -8.43 5.68 27.47
C ALA A 342 -7.07 5.01 27.70
N ASP A 343 -6.58 4.26 26.71
CA ASP A 343 -5.27 3.62 26.70
C ASP A 343 -4.12 4.64 26.67
N GLY A 344 -4.35 5.80 26.05
CA GLY A 344 -3.37 6.88 25.94
C GLY A 344 -2.10 6.44 25.21
N ASP A 345 -0.95 6.55 25.90
CA ASP A 345 0.37 6.21 25.36
C ASP A 345 0.83 4.78 25.70
N LYS A 346 -0.03 3.95 26.31
CA LYS A 346 0.35 2.59 26.70
C LYS A 346 0.46 1.63 25.51
N LEU A 347 -0.32 1.87 24.45
CA LEU A 347 -0.36 1.03 23.24
C LEU A 347 -0.77 -0.42 23.52
N GLU A 348 -1.59 -0.65 24.56
CA GLU A 348 -2.10 -1.98 24.94
C GLU A 348 -3.36 -2.33 24.14
N HIS A 349 -4.18 -1.34 23.79
CA HIS A 349 -5.28 -1.52 22.86
C HIS A 349 -4.74 -1.34 21.43
N HIS A 350 -4.79 -2.37 20.60
CA HIS A 350 -4.28 -2.32 19.22
C HIS A 350 -5.04 -3.27 18.30
N GLY A 351 -4.86 -3.10 16.98
CA GLY A 351 -5.46 -3.97 15.96
C GLY A 351 -6.68 -3.34 15.30
N ALA A 352 -7.71 -4.15 15.06
CA ALA A 352 -8.92 -3.74 14.35
C ALA A 352 -10.17 -3.95 15.21
N VAL A 353 -11.22 -3.20 14.89
CA VAL A 353 -12.54 -3.25 15.55
C VAL A 353 -13.12 -4.66 15.44
N ASP A 354 -13.68 -5.15 16.54
CA ASP A 354 -14.48 -6.38 16.57
C ASP A 354 -15.95 -6.06 16.31
N PHE A 355 -16.51 -6.63 15.25
CA PHE A 355 -17.93 -6.45 14.92
C PHE A 355 -18.82 -7.31 15.81
N SER A 356 -19.80 -6.68 16.47
CA SER A 356 -20.70 -7.35 17.42
C SER A 356 -22.00 -7.87 16.78
N GLY A 357 -22.28 -7.47 15.54
CA GLY A 357 -23.49 -7.85 14.82
C GLY A 357 -23.47 -9.26 14.23
N LYS A 358 -24.58 -9.63 13.59
CA LYS A 358 -24.67 -10.90 12.84
C LYS A 358 -23.93 -10.78 11.52
N THR A 359 -23.16 -11.80 11.18
CA THR A 359 -22.55 -11.92 9.87
C THR A 359 -23.36 -12.89 9.02
N LEU A 360 -23.43 -12.59 7.72
CA LEU A 360 -24.08 -13.43 6.73
C LEU A 360 -23.03 -13.85 5.71
N PRO A 361 -23.04 -15.10 5.22
CA PRO A 361 -22.16 -15.49 4.14
C PRO A 361 -22.34 -14.58 2.93
N TYR A 362 -21.26 -13.94 2.50
CA TYR A 362 -21.24 -13.23 1.24
C TYR A 362 -21.28 -14.25 0.08
N GLY A 363 -22.09 -13.98 -0.95
CA GLY A 363 -22.15 -14.82 -2.15
C GLY A 363 -23.06 -16.05 -2.07
N THR A 364 -23.90 -16.20 -1.04
CA THR A 364 -25.08 -17.07 -1.17
C THR A 364 -25.99 -16.46 -2.22
N THR A 365 -26.06 -17.10 -3.39
CA THR A 365 -27.11 -16.82 -4.37
C THR A 365 -28.44 -16.79 -3.64
N ALA A 366 -29.20 -15.70 -3.79
CA ALA A 366 -30.62 -15.77 -3.48
C ALA A 366 -31.14 -16.98 -4.26
N ALA A 367 -31.70 -17.97 -3.56
CA ALA A 367 -32.38 -19.07 -4.23
C ALA A 367 -33.33 -18.45 -5.26
N ALA A 368 -33.19 -18.88 -6.51
CA ALA A 368 -33.94 -18.36 -7.65
C ALA A 368 -35.46 -18.41 -7.46
#